data_AF-A0A2P8H976-F1
#
_entry.id   AF-A0A2P8H976-F1
#
_cell.length_a   1.000
_cell.length_b   1.000
_cell.length_c   1.000
_cell.angle_alpha   90.00
_cell.angle_beta   90.00
_cell.angle_gamma   90.00
#
_symmetry.space_group_name_H-M   'P 1'
#
loop_
_entity.id
_entity.type
_entity.pdbx_description
1 polymer ?
#
loop_
_entity_poly.entity_id
_entity_poly.type
_entity_poly.pdbx_seq_one_letter_code
_entity_poly.pdbx_strand_id
1 'polypeptide(L)'
;MPDIPLDRIEYAFAEDFFDYMTLTECIQDNTAIKYLKNTKQLLKLAVQRKWLTYDPLGDFVCTYINPDRDILDMDELSALYHKEFTIPRLQETKDAYLFMALTGYAYKDALMLSPDNVAKFLRRRLDC
;
A
#
# COMPACT_ATOMS: atom_id res chain seq x y z
N MET A 1 11.28 24.95 -4.05
CA MET A 1 10.04 25.74 -4.19
C MET A 1 9.86 26.58 -2.91
N PRO A 2 9.65 27.90 -3.00
CA PRO A 2 9.38 28.75 -1.84
C PRO A 2 7.97 28.52 -1.28
N ASP A 3 7.74 28.89 -0.02
CA ASP A 3 6.43 28.76 0.63
C ASP A 3 5.34 29.56 -0.11
N ILE A 4 4.17 28.93 -0.26
CA ILE A 4 3.01 29.53 -0.93
C ILE A 4 1.92 29.84 0.12
N PRO A 5 1.49 31.11 0.23
CA PRO A 5 0.33 31.50 1.03
C PRO A 5 -0.95 30.77 0.58
N LEU A 6 -1.78 30.33 1.53
CA LEU A 6 -3.00 29.55 1.25
C LEU A 6 -3.97 30.27 0.31
N ASP A 7 -4.06 31.60 0.41
CA ASP A 7 -4.93 32.46 -0.41
C ASP A 7 -4.48 32.59 -1.87
N ARG A 8 -3.26 32.14 -2.20
CA ARG A 8 -2.72 32.10 -3.57
C ARG A 8 -2.85 30.73 -4.25
N ILE A 9 -3.45 29.76 -3.57
CA ILE A 9 -3.65 28.42 -4.14
C ILE A 9 -4.89 28.47 -5.03
N GLU A 10 -4.68 28.30 -6.33
CA GLU A 10 -5.74 28.24 -7.34
C GLU A 10 -5.93 26.80 -7.84
N TYR A 11 -7.00 26.56 -8.61
CA TYR A 11 -7.28 25.23 -9.17
C TYR A 11 -6.10 24.68 -9.99
N ALA A 12 -5.43 25.54 -10.76
CA ALA A 12 -4.26 25.18 -11.59
C ALA A 12 -3.08 24.61 -10.78
N PHE A 13 -2.98 24.94 -9.49
CA PHE A 13 -1.94 24.41 -8.61
C PHE A 13 -1.90 22.88 -8.61
N ALA A 14 -3.05 22.21 -8.74
CA ALA A 14 -3.10 20.76 -8.72
C ALA A 14 -2.35 20.13 -9.90
N GLU A 15 -2.47 20.70 -11.09
CA GLU A 15 -1.78 20.24 -12.30
C GLU A 15 -0.29 20.59 -12.22
N ASP A 16 0.04 21.83 -11.87
CA ASP A 16 1.42 22.29 -11.72
C ASP A 16 2.18 21.45 -10.67
N PHE A 17 1.52 21.13 -9.55
CA PHE A 17 2.12 20.33 -8.50
C PHE A 17 2.28 18.86 -8.91
N PHE A 18 1.32 18.31 -9.66
CA PHE A 18 1.43 16.97 -10.23
C PHE A 18 2.60 16.87 -11.21
N ASP A 19 2.70 17.82 -12.14
CA ASP A 19 3.78 17.88 -13.13
C ASP A 19 5.14 18.10 -12.48
N TYR A 20 5.23 18.94 -11.44
CA TYR A 20 6.46 19.08 -10.66
C TYR A 20 6.90 17.73 -10.07
N MET A 21 5.98 16.99 -9.43
CA MET A 21 6.28 15.70 -8.81
C MET A 21 6.71 14.64 -9.84
N THR A 22 6.04 14.56 -10.99
CA THR A 22 6.32 13.53 -11.99
C THR A 22 7.50 13.87 -12.89
N LEU A 23 7.64 15.13 -13.31
CA LEU A 23 8.66 15.57 -14.26
C LEU A 23 9.98 16.00 -13.60
N THR A 24 9.92 16.60 -12.40
CA THR A 24 11.12 17.11 -11.71
C THR A 24 11.62 16.15 -10.65
N GLU A 25 10.73 15.65 -9.80
CA GLU A 25 11.09 14.74 -8.70
C GLU A 25 11.06 13.26 -9.12
N CYS A 26 10.65 12.96 -10.37
CA CYS A 26 10.54 11.61 -10.91
C CYS A 26 9.69 10.65 -10.04
N ILE A 27 8.66 11.18 -9.39
CA ILE A 27 7.72 10.42 -8.56
C ILE A 27 6.67 9.78 -9.47
N GLN A 28 6.32 8.51 -9.20
CA GLN A 28 5.26 7.83 -9.94
C GLN A 28 3.87 8.43 -9.68
N ASP A 29 3.01 8.39 -10.69
CA ASP A 29 1.66 8.98 -10.72
C ASP A 29 0.83 8.66 -9.49
N ASN A 30 0.75 7.39 -9.07
CA ASN A 30 -0.04 7.01 -7.89
C ASN A 30 0.43 7.67 -6.59
N THR A 31 1.75 7.83 -6.45
CA THR A 31 2.35 8.51 -5.30
C THR A 31 2.12 10.02 -5.39
N ALA A 32 2.27 10.62 -6.59
CA ALA A 32 1.98 12.02 -6.83
C ALA A 32 0.50 12.36 -6.52
N ILE A 33 -0.44 11.55 -7.04
CA ILE A 33 -1.88 11.67 -6.73
C ILE A 33 -2.15 11.51 -5.23
N LYS A 34 -1.42 10.64 -4.53
CA LYS A 34 -1.56 10.49 -3.07
C LYS A 34 -1.15 11.78 -2.34
N TYR A 35 -0.06 12.43 -2.74
CA TYR A 35 0.33 13.73 -2.18
C TYR A 35 -0.70 14.82 -2.48
N LEU A 36 -1.28 14.81 -3.68
CA LEU A 36 -2.35 15.72 -4.05
C LEU A 36 -3.63 15.50 -3.23
N LYS A 37 -4.01 14.24 -2.96
CA LYS A 37 -5.11 13.91 -2.02
C LYS A 37 -4.86 14.47 -0.62
N ASN A 38 -3.63 14.34 -0.11
CA ASN A 38 -3.27 14.89 1.20
C ASN A 38 -3.36 16.42 1.20
N THR A 39 -2.92 17.07 0.13
CA THR A 39 -3.00 18.53 -0.03
C THR A 39 -4.45 19.01 -0.09
N LYS A 40 -5.30 18.33 -0.85
CA LYS A 40 -6.74 18.59 -0.90
C LYS A 40 -7.38 18.45 0.50
N GLN A 41 -7.01 17.43 1.26
CA GLN A 41 -7.49 17.26 2.63
C GLN A 41 -7.02 18.40 3.56
N LEU A 42 -5.80 18.91 3.38
CA LEU A 42 -5.29 20.07 4.12
C LEU A 42 -6.08 21.35 3.78
N LEU A 43 -6.37 21.60 2.50
CA LEU A 43 -7.14 22.76 2.06
C LEU A 43 -8.58 22.71 2.58
N LYS A 44 -9.20 21.53 2.54
CA LYS A 44 -10.50 21.29 3.19
C LYS A 44 -10.47 21.62 4.68
N LEU A 45 -9.40 21.24 5.39
CA LEU A 45 -9.22 21.60 6.80
C LEU A 45 -9.04 23.12 6.99
N ALA A 46 -8.33 23.79 6.10
CA ALA A 46 -8.15 25.25 6.12
C ALA A 46 -9.49 25.98 5.97
N VAL A 47 -10.39 25.49 5.10
CA VAL A 47 -11.76 26.01 4.98
C VAL A 47 -12.55 25.80 6.28
N GLN A 48 -12.49 24.60 6.87
CA GLN A 48 -13.17 24.32 8.15
C GLN A 48 -12.69 25.23 9.28
N ARG A 49 -11.40 25.60 9.27
CA ARG A 49 -10.79 26.54 10.22
C ARG A 49 -11.02 28.01 9.88
N LYS A 50 -11.73 28.31 8.79
CA LYS A 50 -11.98 29.67 8.28
C LYS A 50 -10.70 30.41 7.88
N TRP A 51 -9.63 29.70 7.55
CA TRP A 51 -8.42 30.27 6.96
C TRP A 51 -8.60 30.53 5.46
N LEU A 52 -9.47 29.74 4.82
CA LEU A 52 -9.94 29.92 3.46
C LEU A 52 -11.47 30.02 3.46
N THR A 53 -12.01 30.72 2.47
CA THR A 53 -13.47 30.84 2.26
C THR A 53 -14.02 29.70 1.41
N TYR A 54 -13.21 29.14 0.51
CA TYR A 54 -13.56 28.01 -0.36
C TYR A 54 -12.37 27.08 -0.56
N ASP A 55 -12.62 25.83 -0.94
CA ASP A 55 -11.58 24.85 -1.26
C ASP A 55 -11.25 24.93 -2.76
N PRO A 56 -10.06 25.44 -3.15
CA PRO A 56 -9.72 25.63 -4.56
C PRO A 56 -9.52 24.30 -5.29
N LEU A 57 -9.28 23.18 -4.58
CA LEU A 57 -9.10 21.86 -5.16
C LEU A 57 -10.31 20.94 -4.92
N GLY A 58 -11.44 21.51 -4.46
CA GLY A 58 -12.65 20.78 -4.10
C GLY A 58 -13.18 19.85 -5.20
N ASP A 59 -13.08 20.30 -6.45
CA ASP A 59 -13.58 19.56 -7.63
C ASP A 59 -12.49 18.75 -8.35
N PHE A 60 -11.22 18.89 -7.96
CA PHE A 60 -10.13 18.15 -8.59
C PHE A 60 -10.25 16.64 -8.35
N VAL A 61 -10.23 15.84 -9.42
CA VAL A 61 -10.39 14.38 -9.36
C VAL A 61 -9.04 13.68 -9.23
N CYS A 62 -8.84 12.97 -8.12
CA CYS A 62 -7.61 12.23 -7.84
C CYS A 62 -7.79 10.72 -8.13
N THR A 63 -7.48 10.30 -9.35
CA THR A 63 -7.63 8.91 -9.80
C THR A 63 -6.46 8.04 -9.32
N TYR A 64 -6.76 6.90 -8.69
CA TYR A 64 -5.76 5.89 -8.36
C TYR A 64 -5.79 4.81 -9.43
N ILE A 65 -4.65 4.56 -10.06
CA ILE A 65 -4.50 3.50 -11.05
C ILE A 65 -4.04 2.26 -10.30
N ASN A 66 -4.87 1.21 -10.26
CA ASN A 66 -4.43 -0.05 -9.65
C ASN A 66 -3.26 -0.60 -10.47
N PRO A 67 -2.05 -0.72 -9.88
CA PRO A 67 -0.95 -1.36 -10.59
C PRO A 67 -1.29 -2.83 -10.77
N ASP A 68 -0.95 -3.38 -11.93
CA ASP A 68 -0.99 -4.83 -12.14
C ASP A 68 -0.06 -5.50 -11.13
N ARG A 69 -0.59 -6.52 -10.45
CA ARG A 69 0.16 -7.32 -9.49
C ARG A 69 0.11 -8.76 -9.97
N ASP A 70 1.28 -9.29 -10.25
CA ASP A 70 1.42 -10.71 -10.53
C ASP A 70 1.14 -11.49 -9.25
N ILE A 71 0.18 -12.41 -9.34
CA ILE A 71 -0.16 -13.37 -8.30
C ILE A 71 0.11 -14.75 -8.84
N LEU A 72 0.61 -15.64 -7.99
CA LEU A 72 0.80 -17.03 -8.38
C LEU A 72 -0.55 -17.73 -8.43
N ASP A 73 -0.80 -18.48 -9.50
CA ASP A 73 -1.90 -19.44 -9.52
C ASP A 73 -1.57 -20.69 -8.69
N MET A 74 -2.51 -21.63 -8.61
CA MET A 74 -2.33 -22.85 -7.81
C MET A 74 -1.25 -23.78 -8.36
N ASP A 75 -1.05 -23.81 -9.67
CA ASP A 75 -0.05 -24.66 -10.30
C ASP A 75 1.36 -24.07 -10.08
N GLU A 76 1.50 -22.75 -10.18
CA GLU A 76 2.72 -22.01 -9.86
C GLU A 76 3.06 -22.10 -8.37
N LEU A 77 2.07 -22.00 -7.48
CA LEU A 77 2.26 -22.18 -6.05
C LEU A 77 2.70 -23.61 -5.71
N SER A 78 2.14 -24.61 -6.40
CA SER A 78 2.56 -26.01 -6.28
C SER A 78 3.99 -26.21 -6.80
N ALA A 79 4.34 -25.60 -7.93
CA ALA A 79 5.70 -25.62 -8.45
C ALA A 79 6.70 -24.99 -7.47
N LEU A 80 6.33 -23.87 -6.85
CA LEU A 80 7.13 -23.24 -5.80
C LEU A 80 7.25 -24.15 -4.57
N TYR A 81 6.17 -24.77 -4.12
CA TYR A 81 6.17 -25.69 -2.97
C TYR A 81 7.21 -26.81 -3.12
N HIS A 82 7.21 -27.48 -4.29
CA HIS A 82 8.12 -28.59 -4.58
C HIS A 82 9.56 -28.17 -4.92
N LYS A 83 9.80 -26.87 -5.17
CA LYS A 83 11.13 -26.36 -5.49
C LYS A 83 12.00 -26.30 -4.23
N GLU A 84 13.18 -26.88 -4.32
CA GLU A 84 14.22 -26.77 -3.29
C GLU A 84 15.24 -25.69 -3.68
N PHE A 85 15.53 -24.77 -2.76
CA PHE A 85 16.57 -23.77 -2.93
C PHE A 85 17.81 -24.18 -2.14
N THR A 86 18.96 -24.26 -2.82
CA THR A 86 20.26 -24.55 -2.17
C THR A 86 20.70 -23.41 -1.24
N ILE A 87 20.20 -22.19 -1.47
CA ILE A 87 20.51 -21.01 -0.66
C ILE A 87 19.53 -20.94 0.53
N PRO A 88 19.98 -21.07 1.79
CA PRO A 88 19.09 -21.15 2.96
C PRO A 88 18.12 -19.97 3.09
N ARG A 89 18.58 -18.74 2.83
CA ARG A 89 17.73 -17.54 2.89
C ARG A 89 16.58 -17.57 1.89
N LEU A 90 16.80 -18.15 0.69
CA LEU A 90 15.72 -18.27 -0.30
C LEU A 90 14.71 -19.35 0.10
N GLN A 91 15.18 -20.43 0.74
CA GLN A 91 14.31 -21.44 1.32
C GLN A 91 13.42 -20.86 2.42
N GLU A 92 13.99 -20.06 3.34
CA GLU A 92 13.23 -19.39 4.39
C GLU A 92 12.17 -18.43 3.82
N THR A 93 12.53 -17.61 2.82
CA THR A 93 11.57 -16.74 2.11
C THR A 93 10.47 -17.54 1.44
N LYS A 94 10.79 -18.69 0.83
CA LYS A 94 9.82 -19.59 0.20
C LYS A 94 8.82 -20.10 1.24
N ASP A 95 9.31 -20.60 2.36
CA ASP A 95 8.48 -21.20 3.41
C ASP A 95 7.55 -20.14 4.04
N ALA A 96 8.07 -18.94 4.29
CA ALA A 96 7.27 -17.80 4.76
C ALA A 96 6.20 -17.38 3.74
N TYR A 97 6.56 -17.28 2.47
CA TYR A 97 5.62 -16.93 1.40
C TYR A 97 4.50 -17.97 1.25
N LEU A 98 4.84 -19.25 1.21
CA LEU A 98 3.87 -20.35 1.13
C LEU A 98 2.95 -20.36 2.34
N PHE A 99 3.49 -20.15 3.55
CA PHE A 99 2.68 -20.02 4.75
C PHE A 99 1.66 -18.88 4.63
N MET A 100 2.08 -17.68 4.22
CA MET A 100 1.17 -16.54 4.02
C MET A 100 0.13 -16.81 2.94
N ALA A 101 0.51 -17.40 1.81
CA ALA A 101 -0.39 -17.70 0.71
C ALA A 101 -1.47 -18.72 1.10
N LEU A 102 -1.13 -19.74 1.91
CA LEU A 102 -2.05 -20.80 2.33
C LEU A 102 -2.93 -20.42 3.52
N THR A 103 -2.46 -19.52 4.39
CA THR A 103 -3.19 -19.11 5.59
C THR A 103 -3.90 -17.76 5.46
N GLY A 104 -3.49 -16.93 4.50
CA GLY A 104 -3.98 -15.56 4.33
C GLY A 104 -3.39 -14.54 5.32
N TYR A 105 -2.39 -14.91 6.12
CA TYR A 105 -1.73 -13.95 7.02
C TYR A 105 -0.95 -12.90 6.23
N ALA A 106 -1.10 -11.63 6.64
CA ALA A 106 -0.21 -10.58 6.16
C ALA A 106 1.19 -10.80 6.72
N TYR A 107 2.22 -10.33 5.98
CA TYR A 107 3.62 -10.47 6.38
C TYR A 107 3.90 -10.01 7.81
N LYS A 108 3.32 -8.88 8.21
CA LYS A 108 3.50 -8.34 9.56
C LYS A 108 2.96 -9.29 10.63
N ASP A 109 1.82 -9.93 10.38
CA ASP A 109 1.19 -10.84 11.33
C ASP A 109 1.96 -12.16 11.39
N ALA A 110 2.36 -12.69 10.24
CA ALA A 110 3.19 -13.89 10.16
C ALA A 110 4.54 -13.71 10.89
N LEU A 111 5.16 -12.53 10.78
CA LEU A 111 6.40 -12.19 11.47
C LEU A 111 6.24 -12.09 13.00
N MET A 112 5.04 -11.73 13.47
CA MET A 112 4.75 -11.61 14.91
C MET A 112 4.32 -12.93 15.55
N LEU A 113 4.19 -14.02 14.77
CA LEU A 113 3.83 -15.32 15.30
C LEU A 113 4.94 -15.85 16.22
N SER A 114 4.50 -16.33 17.38
CA SER A 114 5.30 -17.07 18.33
C SER A 114 4.77 -18.52 18.44
N PRO A 115 5.55 -19.46 19.01
CA PRO A 115 5.09 -20.82 19.25
C PRO A 115 3.76 -20.90 20.02
N ASP A 116 3.49 -19.94 20.92
CA ASP A 116 2.25 -19.87 21.70
C ASP A 116 1.01 -19.56 20.85
N ASN A 117 1.21 -19.01 19.65
CA ASN A 117 0.14 -18.75 18.70
C ASN A 117 -0.22 -19.97 17.85
N VAL A 118 0.55 -21.06 17.92
CA VAL A 118 0.36 -22.27 17.12
C VAL A 118 -0.18 -23.41 17.99
N ALA A 119 -1.45 -23.74 17.81
CA ALA A 119 -2.08 -24.85 18.50
C ALA A 119 -2.58 -25.92 17.51
N LYS A 120 -2.34 -27.21 17.84
CA LYS A 120 -2.96 -28.33 17.10
C LYS A 120 -4.41 -28.44 17.54
N PHE A 121 -5.33 -27.96 16.70
CA PHE A 121 -6.77 -27.99 17.00
C PHE A 121 -7.37 -29.41 16.92
N LEU A 122 -6.75 -30.34 16.19
CA LEU A 122 -7.26 -31.70 16.03
C LEU A 122 -6.68 -32.66 17.08
N ARG A 123 -7.36 -32.80 18.23
CA ARG A 123 -7.33 -34.06 18.99
C ARG A 123 -8.22 -35.06 18.27
N ARG A 124 -7.64 -36.11 17.68
CA ARG A 124 -8.38 -37.31 17.30
C ARG A 124 -9.14 -37.82 18.54
N ARG A 125 -10.47 -37.77 18.49
CA ARG A 125 -11.33 -38.54 19.38
C ARG A 125 -11.40 -39.96 18.80
N LEU A 126 -10.34 -40.74 19.00
CA LEU A 126 -10.29 -42.19 18.71
C LEU A 126 -9.47 -42.81 19.84
N ASP A 127 -10.12 -42.99 20.98
CA ASP A 127 -9.77 -43.88 22.09
C ASP A 127 -11.02 -43.95 23.00
N CYS A 128 -12.08 -44.59 22.48
CA CYS A 128 -13.23 -45.18 23.18
C CYS A 128 -13.92 -46.15 22.20
#